data_AF-A0A2V5PL65-F1
#
_entry.id   AF-A0A2V5PL65-F1
#
_cell.length_a   1.000
_cell.length_b   1.000
_cell.length_c   1.000
_cell.angle_alpha   90.00
_cell.angle_beta   90.00
_cell.angle_gamma   90.00
#
_symmetry.space_group_name_H-M   'P 1'
#
loop_
_entity.id
_entity.type
_entity.pdbx_description
1 polymer ?
#
loop_
_entity_poly.entity_id
_entity_poly.type
_entity_poly.pdbx_seq_one_letter_code
_entity_poly.pdbx_strand_id
1 'polypeptide(L)' 'MSVREILEELPRLDASERQTVLRRLIEIDPALEVEETPEMLAAIDEAVSAFDADKGVGIEEARRRVTQWTSK' A
#
# COMPACT_ATOMS: atom_id res chain seq x y z
N MET A 1 -7.76 -27.42 -0.53
CA MET A 1 -8.17 -26.32 -1.41
C MET A 1 -7.18 -26.23 -2.55
N SER A 2 -7.66 -26.27 -3.77
CA SER A 2 -6.86 -26.15 -4.99
C SER A 2 -6.66 -24.67 -5.36
N VAL A 3 -5.62 -24.37 -6.14
CA VAL A 3 -5.37 -23.02 -6.66
C VAL A 3 -6.58 -22.50 -7.45
N ARG A 4 -7.25 -23.38 -8.20
CA ARG A 4 -8.45 -23.04 -8.96
C ARG A 4 -9.59 -22.54 -8.06
N GLU A 5 -9.87 -23.26 -6.97
CA GLU A 5 -10.91 -22.86 -6.01
C GLU A 5 -10.59 -21.49 -5.40
N ILE A 6 -9.31 -21.21 -5.08
CA ILE A 6 -8.89 -19.89 -4.59
C ILE A 6 -9.22 -18.80 -5.62
N LEU A 7 -8.82 -19.01 -6.88
CA LEU A 7 -9.01 -18.03 -7.95
C LEU A 7 -10.49 -17.77 -8.26
N GLU A 8 -11.36 -18.76 -8.09
CA GLU A 8 -12.81 -18.61 -8.28
C GLU A 8 -13.48 -17.80 -7.14
N GLU A 9 -12.93 -17.85 -5.92
CA GLU A 9 -13.45 -17.10 -4.77
C GLU A 9 -12.90 -15.67 -4.68
N LEU A 10 -11.68 -15.40 -5.16
CA LEU A 10 -11.03 -14.08 -5.06
C LEU A 10 -11.90 -12.90 -5.55
N PRO A 11 -12.66 -13.00 -6.66
CA PRO A 11 -13.52 -11.91 -7.11
C PRO A 11 -14.71 -11.61 -6.18
N ARG A 12 -15.10 -12.57 -5.32
CA ARG A 12 -16.22 -12.43 -4.38
C ARG A 12 -15.84 -11.69 -3.11
N LEU A 13 -14.55 -11.64 -2.81
CA LEU A 13 -14.00 -10.84 -1.71
C LEU A 13 -14.24 -9.36 -1.96
N ASP A 14 -14.38 -8.58 -0.89
CA ASP A 14 -14.41 -7.13 -1.03
C ASP A 14 -13.03 -6.54 -1.38
N ALA A 15 -12.99 -5.23 -1.65
CA ALA A 15 -11.74 -4.57 -2.05
C ALA A 15 -10.66 -4.63 -0.96
N SER A 16 -11.04 -4.53 0.32
CA SER A 16 -10.13 -4.56 1.47
C SER A 16 -9.54 -5.96 1.68
N GLU A 17 -10.39 -6.98 1.56
CA GLU A 17 -9.99 -8.39 1.65
C GLU A 17 -9.04 -8.76 0.51
N ARG A 18 -9.37 -8.39 -0.74
CA ARG A 18 -8.46 -8.61 -1.89
C ARG A 18 -7.11 -7.93 -1.70
N GLN A 19 -7.11 -6.71 -1.17
CA GLN A 19 -5.87 -5.99 -0.91
C GLN A 19 -5.03 -6.61 0.21
N THR A 20 -5.69 -7.20 1.21
CA THR A 20 -5.02 -7.98 2.26
C THR A 20 -4.36 -9.22 1.67
N VAL A 21 -5.05 -9.96 0.80
CA VAL A 21 -4.48 -11.12 0.10
C VAL A 21 -3.27 -10.71 -0.74
N LEU A 22 -3.38 -9.64 -1.54
CA LEU A 22 -2.27 -9.14 -2.35
C LEU A 22 -1.05 -8.80 -1.49
N ARG A 23 -1.26 -8.11 -0.35
CA ARG A 23 -0.17 -7.77 0.57
C ARG A 23 0.56 -9.01 1.09
N ARG A 24 -0.17 -10.07 1.44
CA ARG A 24 0.44 -11.33 1.89
C ARG A 24 1.21 -12.04 0.78
N LEU A 25 0.75 -11.97 -0.47
CA LEU A 25 1.49 -12.54 -1.60
C LEU A 25 2.83 -11.82 -1.81
N ILE A 26 2.85 -10.49 -1.72
CA ILE A 26 4.07 -9.68 -1.80
C ILE A 26 5.02 -9.98 -0.63
N GLU A 27 4.49 -10.20 0.59
CA GLU A 27 5.32 -10.61 1.74
C GLU A 27 5.97 -11.98 1.56
N ILE A 28 5.28 -12.91 0.91
CA ILE A 28 5.78 -14.27 0.63
C ILE A 28 6.83 -14.23 -0.48
N ASP A 29 6.58 -13.46 -1.53
CA ASP A 29 7.49 -13.27 -2.66
C ASP A 29 7.75 -11.78 -2.89
N PRO A 30 8.81 -11.23 -2.26
CA PRO A 30 9.18 -9.83 -2.44
C PRO A 30 9.62 -9.48 -3.87
N ALA A 31 9.91 -10.47 -4.70
CA ALA A 31 10.24 -10.29 -6.11
C ALA A 31 9.01 -10.40 -7.03
N LEU A 32 7.81 -10.57 -6.46
CA LEU A 32 6.57 -10.59 -7.22
C LEU A 32 6.36 -9.24 -7.91
N GLU A 33 6.57 -9.24 -9.22
CA GLU A 33 6.28 -8.08 -10.06
C GLU A 33 4.77 -7.92 -10.21
N VAL A 34 4.24 -6.82 -9.68
CA VAL A 34 2.85 -6.42 -9.87
C VAL A 34 2.84 -5.36 -10.96
N GLU A 35 2.18 -5.66 -12.09
CA GLU A 35 2.01 -4.68 -13.16
C GLU A 35 1.15 -3.51 -12.64
N GLU A 36 1.72 -2.32 -12.69
CA GLU A 36 1.08 -1.11 -12.19
C GLU A 36 -0.03 -0.70 -13.16
N THR A 37 -1.26 -0.53 -12.66
CA THR A 37 -2.34 -0.03 -13.51
C THR A 37 -2.21 1.49 -13.69
N PRO A 38 -2.78 2.06 -14.77
CA PRO A 38 -2.81 3.51 -14.96
C PRO A 38 -3.43 4.26 -13.78
N GLU A 39 -4.45 3.70 -13.13
CA GLU A 39 -5.09 4.29 -11.95
C GLU A 39 -4.15 4.29 -10.73
N MET A 40 -3.35 3.23 -10.56
CA MET A 40 -2.35 3.18 -9.50
C MET A 40 -1.27 4.24 -9.72
N LEU A 41 -0.76 4.35 -10.95
CA LEU A 41 0.23 5.36 -11.31
C LEU A 41 -0.32 6.78 -11.09
N ALA A 42 -1.56 7.05 -11.50
CA ALA A 42 -2.21 8.34 -11.27
C ALA A 42 -2.35 8.67 -9.77
N ALA A 43 -2.68 7.70 -8.94
CA ALA A 43 -2.76 7.90 -7.49
C ALA A 43 -1.37 8.17 -6.86
N ILE A 44 -0.31 7.54 -7.39
CA ILE A 44 1.08 7.82 -7.00
C ILE A 44 1.45 9.25 -7.40
N ASP A 45 1.19 9.64 -8.65
CA ASP A 45 1.47 10.98 -9.15
C ASP A 45 0.74 12.07 -8.34
N GLU A 46 -0.52 11.82 -7.99
CA GLU A 46 -1.30 12.71 -7.11
C GLU A 46 -0.67 12.80 -5.71
N ALA A 47 -0.31 11.67 -5.12
CA ALA A 47 0.33 11.63 -3.80
C ALA A 47 1.69 12.35 -3.79
N VAL A 48 2.51 12.15 -4.82
CA VAL A 48 3.80 12.83 -5.00
C VAL A 48 3.58 14.34 -5.18
N SER A 49 2.68 14.73 -6.07
CA SER A 49 2.35 16.15 -6.30
C SER A 49 1.82 16.83 -5.03
N ALA A 50 1.01 16.14 -4.24
CA ALA A 50 0.51 16.63 -2.96
C ALA A 50 1.60 16.72 -1.88
N PHE A 51 2.61 15.85 -1.94
CA PHE A 51 3.76 15.87 -1.05
C PHE A 51 4.70 17.04 -1.37
N ASP A 52 4.99 17.24 -2.67
CA ASP A 52 5.82 18.33 -3.19
C ASP A 52 5.16 19.71 -3.01
N ALA A 53 3.83 19.77 -2.92
CA ALA A 53 3.06 20.97 -2.63
C ALA A 53 3.16 21.47 -1.16
N ASP A 54 4.34 21.32 -0.54
CA ASP A 54 4.75 21.99 0.71
C ASP A 54 4.17 21.41 2.01
N LYS A 55 3.76 20.13 2.01
CA LYS A 55 3.22 19.44 3.21
C LYS A 55 4.09 18.29 3.73
N GLY A 56 5.16 17.94 3.03
CA GLY A 56 6.15 16.98 3.51
C GLY A 56 6.96 17.55 4.67
N VAL A 57 7.07 16.81 5.77
CA VAL A 57 8.08 17.08 6.79
C VAL A 57 9.26 16.14 6.59
N GLY A 58 10.49 16.66 6.71
CA GLY A 58 11.69 15.83 6.64
C GLY A 58 11.65 14.69 7.67
N ILE A 59 12.33 13.57 7.37
CA ILE A 59 12.31 12.37 8.22
C ILE A 59 12.67 12.65 9.69
N GLU A 60 13.58 13.59 9.95
CA GLU A 60 13.95 13.99 11.31
C GLU A 60 12.82 14.73 12.04
N GLU A 61 12.08 15.59 11.33
CA GLU A 61 10.90 16.28 11.85
C GLU A 61 9.77 15.30 12.15
N ALA A 62 9.56 14.33 11.25
CA ALA A 62 8.58 13.26 11.44
C ALA A 62 8.90 12.42 12.69
N ARG A 63 10.17 11.98 12.85
CA ARG A 63 10.61 11.22 14.04
C ARG A 63 10.38 12.02 15.32
N ARG A 64 10.75 13.31 15.33
CA ARG A 64 10.56 14.17 16.51
C ARG A 64 9.09 14.26 16.94
N ARG A 65 8.16 14.40 15.99
CA ARG A 65 6.72 14.46 16.27
C ARG A 65 6.18 13.15 16.86
N VAL A 66 6.61 12.01 16.34
CA VAL A 66 6.22 10.69 16.87
C VAL A 66 6.70 10.52 18.32
N THR A 67 7.96 10.87 18.61
CA THR A 67 8.49 10.79 19.98
C THR A 67 7.71 11.68 20.94
N GLN A 68 7.30 12.88 20.53
CA GLN A 68 6.48 13.77 21.35
C GLN A 68 5.08 13.22 21.67
N TRP A 69 4.48 12.44 20.77
CA TRP A 69 3.19 11.78 21.04
C TRP A 69 3.30 10.60 22.00
N THR A 70 4.38 9.83 21.93
CA THR A 70 4.62 8.70 22.83
C THR A 70 5.15 9.11 24.20
N SER A 71 5.46 10.39 24.40
CA SER A 71 5.97 10.95 25.66
C SER A 71 4.88 11.63 26.52
N LYS A 72 3.60 11.52 26.11
CA LYS A 72 2.42 11.97 26.87
C LYS A 72 1.74 10.78 27.53
#